data_AF-A0A534XEC0-F1
#
_entry.id   AF-A0A534XEC0-F1
#
_cell.length_a   1.000
_cell.length_b   1.000
_cell.length_c   1.000
_cell.angle_alpha   90.00
_cell.angle_beta   90.00
_cell.angle_gamma   90.00
#
_symmetry.space_group_name_H-M   'P 1'
#
loop_
_entity.id
_entity.type
_entity.pdbx_description
1 polymer ?
#
loop_
_entity_poly.entity_id
_entity_poly.type
_entity_poly.pdbx_seq_one_letter_code
_entity_poly.pdbx_strand_id
1 'polypeptide(L)'
;MSRTTCRPPTSGAKTWEPARRALATLALAVLFGLAASEAVAAITFVKNIGTSSSETAGTTIAVTVPAAGVAAGDSIILTLAMGDASGTVSANDSSGVNTYSVAADVTNASNVRTVILAAHNVTALASGNTITVTHPSVSVRALSANEFSGLSPTIALDQTHTATGSSTAPSSGSAAATSEGAELLLGAMGVAGTVRDTFTVGASYTALAGAGTGIGFRGATSNSVTSATSLSLTRPSATAANDIMLASVTTRAGSGMPTITAPGWTSILSTNNGSTLTTATFWKVAGTAAADPGPYAFTVSSSSSVAGGISSYFDVDTTTPIDAFAGQANSSSTPSITTTVANTMLVAFFGRAGNSAIGAPADMSERFNVVTSGGNSSAAASETADRVQAVAGATGAEASTGNTATISQAVALKPATPAAVTIDPEYQIVSVTGVYSASGPSPPSGRRAVTATSIPASSATWAPRTASRVPAAPPRARS
;
A
#
# COMPACT_ATOMS: atom_id res chain seq x y z
N MET A 1 -82.34 9.88 -35.82
CA MET A 1 -83.12 10.82 -34.99
C MET A 1 -82.18 11.33 -33.88
N SER A 2 -82.06 12.60 -33.44
CA SER A 2 -82.38 13.98 -33.92
C SER A 2 -81.76 14.95 -32.86
N ARG A 3 -81.35 16.22 -33.04
CA ARG A 3 -81.41 17.28 -34.09
C ARG A 3 -79.95 17.75 -34.41
N THR A 4 -79.56 18.58 -35.39
CA THR A 4 -80.21 19.46 -36.39
C THR A 4 -80.33 20.97 -36.03
N THR A 5 -79.20 21.69 -35.95
CA THR A 5 -79.04 23.18 -36.00
C THR A 5 -77.62 23.54 -36.49
N CYS A 6 -77.28 24.61 -37.21
CA CYS A 6 -77.90 25.54 -38.16
C CYS A 6 -76.77 26.50 -38.64
N ARG A 7 -76.73 26.79 -39.96
CA ARG A 7 -75.96 27.80 -40.74
C ARG A 7 -76.00 29.26 -40.17
N PRO A 8 -75.36 30.31 -40.77
CA PRO A 8 -74.49 30.44 -41.97
C PRO A 8 -73.07 31.00 -41.56
N PRO A 9 -72.27 31.86 -42.27
CA PRO A 9 -72.31 32.43 -43.64
C PRO A 9 -70.97 32.34 -44.45
N THR A 10 -70.43 33.46 -44.97
CA THR A 10 -69.50 33.62 -46.12
C THR A 10 -68.71 34.94 -46.08
N SER A 11 -67.44 34.96 -46.56
CA SER A 11 -66.79 36.01 -47.42
C SER A 11 -65.27 35.74 -47.53
N GLY A 12 -64.54 35.93 -48.64
CA GLY A 12 -64.91 36.28 -50.03
C GLY A 12 -63.67 36.53 -50.92
N ALA A 13 -63.80 36.38 -52.25
CA ALA A 13 -62.88 36.76 -53.36
C ALA A 13 -61.40 36.22 -53.35
N LYS A 14 -60.74 35.74 -54.43
CA LYS A 14 -60.54 36.24 -55.83
C LYS A 14 -59.82 37.59 -55.89
N THR A 15 -58.84 37.91 -56.76
CA THR A 15 -58.13 37.29 -57.92
C THR A 15 -56.62 37.68 -57.83
N TRP A 16 -55.62 37.30 -58.65
CA TRP A 16 -55.40 36.46 -59.87
C TRP A 16 -53.87 36.15 -59.91
N GLU A 17 -53.37 34.96 -60.31
CA GLU A 17 -52.94 34.55 -61.68
C GLU A 17 -51.49 35.01 -62.07
N PRO A 18 -50.92 34.72 -63.28
CA PRO A 18 -49.88 33.70 -63.36
C PRO A 18 -48.50 34.13 -63.90
N ALA A 19 -47.47 33.34 -63.59
CA ALA A 19 -46.24 33.26 -64.38
C ALA A 19 -45.65 31.83 -64.36
N ARG A 20 -44.88 31.43 -65.39
CA ARG A 20 -44.21 30.12 -65.49
C ARG A 20 -42.72 30.28 -65.85
N ARG A 21 -41.94 29.26 -65.45
CA ARG A 21 -40.63 28.79 -65.98
C ARG A 21 -39.34 29.27 -65.29
N ALA A 22 -38.33 28.40 -65.45
CA ALA A 22 -36.87 28.60 -65.34
C ALA A 22 -36.19 28.51 -63.95
N LEU A 23 -35.87 27.26 -63.59
CA LEU A 23 -34.50 26.74 -63.34
C LEU A 23 -33.57 27.35 -62.25
N ALA A 24 -32.89 26.39 -61.58
CA ALA A 24 -31.55 26.44 -60.97
C ALA A 24 -31.40 26.80 -59.47
N THR A 25 -30.58 25.96 -58.83
CA THR A 25 -29.70 26.23 -57.67
C THR A 25 -30.24 26.97 -56.45
N LEU A 26 -30.78 26.21 -55.49
CA LEU A 26 -30.34 26.34 -54.09
C LEU A 26 -30.47 24.99 -53.32
N ALA A 27 -29.56 24.05 -53.62
CA ALA A 27 -29.42 22.79 -52.90
C ALA A 27 -28.06 22.74 -52.19
N LEU A 28 -27.86 23.62 -51.21
CA LEU A 28 -26.64 23.73 -50.42
C LEU A 28 -26.97 24.19 -48.98
N ALA A 29 -26.16 23.78 -48.01
CA ALA A 29 -26.22 24.21 -46.61
C ALA A 29 -27.48 23.84 -45.77
N VAL A 30 -28.00 22.62 -45.94
CA VAL A 30 -28.56 21.85 -44.78
C VAL A 30 -27.83 20.51 -44.65
N LEU A 31 -26.50 20.57 -44.72
CA LEU A 31 -25.66 19.53 -44.15
C LEU A 31 -25.50 19.90 -42.67
N PHE A 32 -26.39 19.38 -41.82
CA PHE A 32 -26.18 19.48 -40.37
C PHE A 32 -24.83 18.85 -40.05
N GLY A 33 -23.99 19.60 -39.33
CA GLY A 33 -22.77 19.07 -38.76
C GLY A 33 -23.11 18.04 -37.69
N LEU A 34 -23.28 16.78 -38.09
CA LEU A 34 -22.86 15.68 -37.25
C LEU A 34 -21.34 15.83 -37.12
N ALA A 35 -20.92 16.63 -36.13
CA ALA A 35 -19.63 16.42 -35.51
C ALA A 35 -19.62 14.94 -35.11
N ALA A 36 -18.68 14.18 -35.67
CA ALA A 36 -18.50 12.81 -35.26
C ALA A 36 -18.11 12.85 -33.78
N SER A 37 -19.01 12.42 -32.90
CA SER A 37 -18.64 12.15 -31.52
C SER A 37 -17.62 11.03 -31.58
N GLU A 38 -16.34 11.34 -31.40
CA GLU A 38 -15.30 10.32 -31.43
C GLU A 38 -15.63 9.29 -30.34
N ALA A 39 -15.64 8.02 -30.74
CA ALA A 39 -15.91 6.94 -29.80
C ALA A 39 -14.64 6.72 -28.98
N VAL A 40 -14.57 7.43 -27.86
CA VAL A 40 -13.48 7.31 -26.88
C VAL A 40 -13.69 6.05 -26.05
N ALA A 41 -12.64 5.24 -25.87
CA ALA A 41 -12.73 4.06 -25.03
C ALA A 41 -12.88 4.46 -23.55
N ALA A 42 -13.76 3.76 -22.83
CA ALA A 42 -13.90 3.97 -21.40
C ALA A 42 -12.62 3.51 -20.68
N ILE A 43 -11.92 4.44 -20.04
CA ILE A 43 -10.79 4.13 -19.16
C ILE A 43 -11.29 3.23 -18.03
N THR A 44 -10.54 2.19 -17.67
CA THR A 44 -10.88 1.31 -16.54
C THR A 44 -9.62 0.80 -15.86
N PHE A 45 -9.59 0.83 -14.53
CA PHE A 45 -8.60 0.09 -13.74
C PHE A 45 -8.93 -1.41 -13.81
N VAL A 46 -8.00 -2.20 -14.35
CA VAL A 46 -8.18 -3.64 -14.56
C VAL A 46 -7.78 -4.41 -13.31
N LYS A 47 -6.57 -4.17 -12.79
CA LYS A 47 -6.05 -4.79 -11.57
C LYS A 47 -4.71 -4.18 -11.12
N ASN A 48 -4.38 -4.40 -9.84
CA ASN A 48 -2.99 -4.40 -9.41
C ASN A 48 -2.32 -5.67 -9.94
N ILE A 49 -1.23 -5.52 -10.68
CA ILE A 49 -0.38 -6.62 -11.16
C ILE A 49 0.42 -7.18 -9.98
N GLY A 50 0.95 -6.29 -9.13
CA GLY A 50 1.67 -6.67 -7.93
C GLY A 50 2.37 -5.50 -7.26
N THR A 51 2.77 -5.74 -6.02
CA THR A 51 3.61 -4.83 -5.22
C THR A 51 4.89 -5.54 -4.79
N SER A 52 5.93 -4.76 -4.53
CA SER A 52 7.25 -5.26 -4.16
C SER A 52 7.97 -4.22 -3.31
N SER A 53 8.83 -4.63 -2.39
CA SER A 53 9.69 -3.72 -1.62
C SER A 53 10.95 -4.43 -1.13
N SER A 54 12.00 -3.67 -0.83
CA SER A 54 13.27 -4.21 -0.34
C SER A 54 14.12 -3.12 0.32
N GLU A 55 14.86 -3.50 1.36
CA GLU A 55 15.91 -2.69 2.00
C GLU A 55 17.33 -3.18 1.67
N THR A 56 17.46 -4.23 0.84
CA THR A 56 18.76 -4.82 0.46
C THR A 56 19.39 -4.04 -0.69
N ALA A 57 20.62 -3.53 -0.48
CA ALA A 57 21.36 -2.75 -1.48
C ALA A 57 21.39 -3.41 -2.87
N GLY A 58 20.89 -2.72 -3.89
CA GLY A 58 20.82 -3.22 -5.26
C GLY A 58 20.31 -2.19 -6.28
N THR A 59 20.34 -2.58 -7.55
CA THR A 59 20.00 -1.74 -8.71
C THR A 59 18.68 -2.13 -9.39
N THR A 60 17.95 -3.11 -8.85
CA THR A 60 16.67 -3.57 -9.41
C THR A 60 15.61 -3.87 -8.35
N ILE A 61 14.35 -3.71 -8.74
CA ILE A 61 13.15 -4.20 -8.06
C ILE A 61 12.16 -4.69 -9.10
N ALA A 62 11.44 -5.77 -8.82
CA ALA A 62 10.53 -6.40 -9.77
C ALA A 62 9.22 -6.88 -9.12
N VAL A 63 8.19 -7.00 -9.96
CA VAL A 63 6.93 -7.69 -9.67
C VAL A 63 6.75 -8.86 -10.64
N THR A 64 5.96 -9.85 -10.25
CA THR A 64 5.61 -11.00 -11.10
C THR A 64 4.14 -10.90 -11.52
N VAL A 65 3.88 -11.01 -12.81
CA VAL A 65 2.54 -10.97 -13.41
C VAL A 65 1.69 -12.13 -12.88
N PRO A 66 0.47 -11.87 -12.39
CA PRO A 66 -0.36 -12.87 -11.71
C PRO A 66 -1.03 -13.83 -12.72
N ALA A 67 -1.75 -14.82 -12.19
CA ALA A 67 -2.44 -15.87 -12.96
C ALA A 67 -3.35 -15.36 -14.10
N ALA A 68 -3.87 -14.13 -13.98
CA ALA A 68 -4.73 -13.49 -14.97
C ALA A 68 -3.98 -12.85 -16.17
N GLY A 69 -2.64 -12.79 -16.15
CA GLY A 69 -1.83 -12.12 -17.17
C GLY A 69 -2.02 -10.59 -17.19
N VAL A 70 -1.45 -9.93 -18.19
CA VAL A 70 -1.79 -8.55 -18.62
C VAL A 70 -2.33 -8.63 -20.04
N ALA A 71 -3.44 -7.95 -20.37
CA ALA A 71 -4.03 -8.04 -21.70
C ALA A 71 -3.22 -7.27 -22.77
N ALA A 72 -3.36 -7.66 -24.04
CA ALA A 72 -2.77 -6.93 -25.16
C ALA A 72 -3.58 -5.67 -25.48
N GLY A 73 -2.91 -4.54 -25.65
CA GLY A 73 -3.52 -3.22 -25.87
C GLY A 73 -3.75 -2.39 -24.61
N ASP A 74 -3.68 -3.01 -23.43
CA ASP A 74 -3.78 -2.31 -22.15
C ASP A 74 -2.48 -1.51 -21.83
N SER A 75 -2.50 -0.80 -20.72
CA SER A 75 -1.37 0.00 -20.22
C SER A 75 -0.93 -0.47 -18.84
N ILE A 76 0.39 -0.55 -18.64
CA ILE A 76 1.04 -0.87 -17.37
C ILE A 76 1.62 0.42 -16.80
N ILE A 77 1.21 0.76 -15.58
CA ILE A 77 1.68 1.93 -14.84
C ILE A 77 2.46 1.44 -13.60
N LEU A 78 3.71 1.86 -13.50
CA LEU A 78 4.63 1.54 -12.42
C LEU A 78 4.88 2.79 -11.57
N THR A 79 4.68 2.70 -10.26
CA THR A 79 5.06 3.76 -9.32
C THR A 79 6.15 3.24 -8.38
N LEU A 80 7.29 3.92 -8.37
CA LEU A 80 8.47 3.61 -7.56
C LEU A 80 8.68 4.71 -6.53
N ALA A 81 8.89 4.35 -5.28
CA ALA A 81 9.65 5.14 -4.33
C ALA A 81 10.99 4.46 -4.06
N MET A 82 12.04 5.24 -3.90
CA MET A 82 13.39 4.76 -3.58
C MET A 82 14.15 5.80 -2.75
N GLY A 83 15.20 5.38 -2.04
CA GLY A 83 16.16 6.32 -1.44
C GLY A 83 16.74 7.27 -2.49
N ASP A 84 17.10 8.50 -2.12
CA ASP A 84 17.55 9.47 -3.11
C ASP A 84 18.93 9.11 -3.67
N ALA A 85 18.96 8.83 -4.98
CA ALA A 85 20.18 8.53 -5.72
C ALA A 85 20.05 9.06 -7.15
N SER A 86 21.11 9.72 -7.62
CA SER A 86 21.20 10.26 -8.98
C SER A 86 21.47 9.16 -10.02
N GLY A 87 20.85 9.28 -11.20
CA GLY A 87 21.06 8.38 -12.33
C GLY A 87 19.75 7.85 -12.93
N THR A 88 19.84 7.08 -14.02
CA THR A 88 18.70 6.61 -14.80
C THR A 88 17.83 5.62 -14.03
N VAL A 89 16.51 5.83 -14.06
CA VAL A 89 15.50 4.83 -13.72
C VAL A 89 14.81 4.42 -15.02
N SER A 90 14.65 3.12 -15.25
CA SER A 90 14.03 2.54 -16.45
C SER A 90 13.31 1.25 -16.10
N ALA A 91 12.40 0.77 -16.95
CA ALA A 91 11.73 -0.51 -16.75
C ALA A 91 11.74 -1.36 -18.03
N ASN A 92 11.78 -2.67 -17.84
CA ASN A 92 11.63 -3.69 -18.86
C ASN A 92 10.87 -4.87 -18.26
N ASP A 93 10.15 -5.63 -19.08
CA ASP A 93 9.61 -6.92 -18.67
C ASP A 93 10.31 -8.07 -19.39
N SER A 94 10.09 -9.28 -18.87
CA SER A 94 10.67 -10.52 -19.37
C SER A 94 10.23 -10.94 -20.79
N SER A 95 9.32 -10.22 -21.45
CA SER A 95 9.11 -10.37 -22.90
C SER A 95 10.17 -9.62 -23.72
N GLY A 96 10.70 -8.52 -23.18
CA GLY A 96 11.61 -7.60 -23.86
C GLY A 96 10.96 -6.73 -24.94
N VAL A 97 9.66 -6.85 -25.18
CA VAL A 97 8.95 -6.17 -26.29
C VAL A 97 8.34 -4.83 -25.86
N ASN A 98 7.82 -4.74 -24.64
CA ASN A 98 7.13 -3.54 -24.17
C ASN A 98 8.13 -2.43 -23.82
N THR A 99 7.84 -1.22 -24.30
CA THR A 99 8.63 -0.01 -24.03
C THR A 99 8.00 0.77 -22.87
N TYR A 100 8.77 0.96 -21.79
CA TYR A 100 8.37 1.77 -20.65
C TYR A 100 9.08 3.13 -20.71
N SER A 101 8.31 4.22 -20.69
CA SER A 101 8.83 5.58 -20.56
C SER A 101 8.69 6.07 -19.11
N VAL A 102 9.53 7.02 -18.70
CA VAL A 102 9.32 7.77 -17.45
C VAL A 102 8.26 8.84 -17.71
N ALA A 103 7.13 8.76 -17.01
CA ALA A 103 6.06 9.76 -17.06
C ALA A 103 6.38 10.98 -16.19
N ALA A 104 6.98 10.75 -15.01
CA ALA A 104 7.47 11.81 -14.13
C ALA A 104 8.48 11.28 -13.10
N ASP A 105 9.38 12.16 -12.64
CA ASP A 105 10.47 11.85 -11.71
C ASP A 105 10.73 13.06 -10.80
N VAL A 106 10.77 12.84 -9.48
CA VAL A 106 10.98 13.90 -8.49
C VAL A 106 11.76 13.38 -7.29
N THR A 107 12.75 14.16 -6.85
CA THR A 107 13.61 13.81 -5.71
C THR A 107 13.46 14.83 -4.58
N ASN A 108 13.02 14.38 -3.40
CA ASN A 108 13.22 15.10 -2.14
C ASN A 108 14.59 14.70 -1.60
N ALA A 109 15.57 15.60 -1.73
CA ALA A 109 16.98 15.30 -1.48
C ALA A 109 17.26 14.85 -0.03
N SER A 110 18.21 13.94 0.12
CA SER A 110 18.57 13.21 1.35
C SER A 110 17.39 12.43 1.98
N ASN A 111 16.39 12.03 1.19
CA ASN A 111 15.15 11.39 1.66
C ASN A 111 14.60 10.35 0.67
N VAL A 112 13.89 10.79 -0.38
CA VAL A 112 13.10 9.89 -1.25
C VAL A 112 12.99 10.44 -2.67
N ARG A 113 13.18 9.57 -3.66
CA ARG A 113 12.90 9.81 -5.08
C ARG A 113 11.67 9.01 -5.49
N THR A 114 10.72 9.68 -6.14
CA THR A 114 9.47 9.11 -6.64
C THR A 114 9.47 9.15 -8.15
N VAL A 115 9.23 8.01 -8.79
CA VAL A 115 9.23 7.89 -10.25
C VAL A 115 7.97 7.17 -10.69
N ILE A 116 7.31 7.71 -11.70
CA ILE A 116 6.22 7.04 -12.42
C ILE A 116 6.76 6.63 -13.79
N LEU A 117 6.64 5.35 -14.13
CA LEU A 117 6.92 4.83 -15.46
C LEU A 117 5.66 4.21 -16.05
N ALA A 118 5.47 4.30 -17.36
CA ALA A 118 4.32 3.71 -18.03
C ALA A 118 4.69 3.05 -19.36
N ALA A 119 4.01 1.95 -19.68
CA ALA A 119 4.00 1.33 -21.00
C ALA A 119 2.55 1.25 -21.48
N HIS A 120 2.30 1.58 -22.74
CA HIS A 120 0.96 1.66 -23.33
C HIS A 120 0.85 0.77 -24.56
N ASN A 121 -0.37 0.32 -24.86
CA ASN A 121 -0.65 -0.60 -25.96
C ASN A 121 0.23 -1.86 -25.88
N VAL A 122 0.34 -2.44 -24.68
CA VAL A 122 1.34 -3.48 -24.40
C VAL A 122 1.07 -4.76 -25.18
N THR A 123 2.12 -5.50 -25.51
CA THR A 123 2.03 -6.93 -25.81
C THR A 123 1.70 -7.67 -24.52
N ALA A 124 0.71 -8.58 -24.59
CA ALA A 124 0.22 -9.31 -23.43
C ALA A 124 1.34 -10.03 -22.67
N LEU A 125 1.31 -9.95 -21.34
CA LEU A 125 2.21 -10.67 -20.46
C LEU A 125 1.48 -11.87 -19.84
N ALA A 126 2.11 -13.03 -19.83
CA ALA A 126 1.57 -14.24 -19.21
C ALA A 126 1.87 -14.28 -17.71
N SER A 127 1.10 -15.10 -16.99
CA SER A 127 1.38 -15.44 -15.59
C SER A 127 2.84 -15.90 -15.42
N GLY A 128 3.56 -15.32 -14.47
CA GLY A 128 4.96 -15.65 -14.21
C GLY A 128 5.98 -14.83 -15.01
N ASN A 129 5.57 -14.02 -16.00
CA ASN A 129 6.45 -12.97 -16.53
C ASN A 129 6.77 -11.97 -15.41
N THR A 130 8.00 -11.47 -15.35
CA THR A 130 8.38 -10.38 -14.45
C THR A 130 8.38 -9.03 -15.17
N ILE A 131 8.05 -7.96 -14.43
CA ILE A 131 8.26 -6.56 -14.81
C ILE A 131 9.29 -6.00 -13.84
N THR A 132 10.42 -5.51 -14.35
CA THR A 132 11.61 -5.14 -13.58
C THR A 132 11.97 -3.68 -13.80
N VAL A 133 11.99 -2.90 -12.72
CA VAL A 133 12.53 -1.54 -12.71
C VAL A 133 14.02 -1.61 -12.36
N THR A 134 14.85 -1.00 -13.19
CA THR A 134 16.28 -0.77 -12.97
C THR A 134 16.49 0.67 -12.52
N HIS A 135 17.36 0.88 -11.55
CA HIS A 135 17.59 2.17 -10.91
C HIS A 135 19.03 2.28 -10.35
N PRO A 136 19.50 3.48 -9.94
CA PRO A 136 20.76 3.62 -9.23
C PRO A 136 20.81 2.77 -7.96
N SER A 137 22.01 2.36 -7.52
CA SER A 137 22.17 1.47 -6.37
C SER A 137 21.64 2.11 -5.08
N VAL A 138 20.61 1.52 -4.49
CA VAL A 138 20.02 1.92 -3.21
C VAL A 138 19.68 0.70 -2.37
N SER A 139 19.61 0.88 -1.06
CA SER A 139 19.00 -0.08 -0.14
C SER A 139 17.48 -0.12 -0.30
N VAL A 140 16.83 1.01 -0.04
CA VAL A 140 15.39 1.11 0.20
C VAL A 140 14.64 1.47 -1.06
N ARG A 141 13.59 0.69 -1.35
CA ARG A 141 12.73 0.86 -2.51
C ARG A 141 11.41 0.12 -2.34
N ALA A 142 10.36 0.71 -2.91
CA ALA A 142 9.01 0.17 -2.95
C ALA A 142 8.41 0.42 -4.35
N LEU A 143 7.74 -0.59 -4.90
CA LEU A 143 7.20 -0.61 -6.25
C LEU A 143 5.74 -1.09 -6.21
N SER A 144 4.86 -0.38 -6.92
CA SER A 144 3.51 -0.82 -7.26
C SER A 144 3.32 -0.84 -8.78
N ALA A 145 2.58 -1.81 -9.30
CA ALA A 145 2.38 -2.01 -10.73
C ALA A 145 0.90 -2.24 -11.02
N ASN A 146 0.28 -1.34 -11.78
CA ASN A 146 -1.18 -1.28 -11.97
C ASN A 146 -1.51 -1.30 -13.47
N GLU A 147 -2.61 -1.97 -13.81
CA GLU A 147 -3.05 -2.22 -15.18
C GLU A 147 -4.33 -1.44 -15.48
N PHE A 148 -4.33 -0.71 -16.60
CA PHE A 148 -5.43 0.13 -17.04
C PHE A 148 -5.74 -0.12 -18.52
N SER A 149 -7.02 -0.30 -18.83
CA SER A 149 -7.51 -0.40 -20.20
C SER A 149 -8.09 0.94 -20.69
N GLY A 150 -8.17 1.11 -22.01
CA GLY A 150 -8.80 2.27 -22.65
C GLY A 150 -7.93 3.52 -22.83
N LEU A 151 -6.74 3.59 -22.22
CA LEU A 151 -5.80 4.72 -22.42
C LEU A 151 -5.30 4.83 -23.87
N SER A 152 -4.82 6.02 -24.24
CA SER A 152 -4.32 6.31 -25.59
C SER A 152 -3.07 5.49 -25.93
N PRO A 153 -3.03 4.79 -27.08
CA PRO A 153 -1.87 4.00 -27.50
C PRO A 153 -0.71 4.85 -28.02
N THR A 154 -0.91 6.16 -28.22
CA THR A 154 0.04 7.05 -28.90
C THR A 154 0.24 8.41 -28.21
N ILE A 155 -0.73 8.88 -27.43
CA ILE A 155 -0.62 10.10 -26.62
C ILE A 155 -0.65 9.69 -25.14
N ALA A 156 0.47 9.09 -24.71
CA ALA A 156 0.63 8.38 -23.44
C ALA A 156 0.72 9.28 -22.19
N LEU A 157 0.88 10.59 -22.37
CA LEU A 157 1.07 11.57 -21.31
C LEU A 157 0.63 12.94 -21.84
N ASP A 158 -0.21 13.64 -21.08
CA ASP A 158 -0.62 15.02 -21.37
C ASP A 158 0.02 15.99 -20.37
N GLN A 159 -0.56 16.17 -19.17
CA GLN A 159 -0.02 17.06 -18.16
C GLN A 159 0.73 16.33 -17.04
N THR A 160 1.68 17.02 -16.43
CA THR A 160 2.37 16.57 -15.21
C THR A 160 2.56 17.72 -14.22
N HIS A 161 2.63 17.41 -12.93
CA HIS A 161 3.14 18.33 -11.91
C HIS A 161 3.80 17.53 -10.78
N THR A 162 4.89 18.06 -10.23
CA THR A 162 5.60 17.45 -9.10
C THR A 162 5.88 18.47 -7.99
N ALA A 163 5.96 17.97 -6.76
CA ALA A 163 6.30 18.76 -5.58
C ALA A 163 7.05 17.91 -4.55
N THR A 164 7.65 18.58 -3.56
CA THR A 164 8.28 17.94 -2.40
C THR A 164 7.90 18.70 -1.12
N GLY A 165 7.96 18.03 0.03
CA GLY A 165 7.64 18.66 1.31
C GLY A 165 7.77 17.72 2.50
N SER A 166 7.13 18.10 3.62
CA SER A 166 7.08 17.32 4.86
C SER A 166 5.78 17.55 5.64
N SER A 167 4.68 17.84 4.93
CA SER A 167 3.34 18.05 5.49
C SER A 167 2.62 16.73 5.75
N THR A 168 1.62 16.76 6.62
CA THR A 168 0.60 15.70 6.76
C THR A 168 -0.40 15.68 5.60
N ALA A 169 -0.44 16.72 4.77
CA ALA A 169 -1.18 16.75 3.52
C ALA A 169 -0.19 16.92 2.36
N PRO A 170 0.42 15.84 1.84
CA PRO A 170 1.04 15.86 0.52
C PRO A 170 0.08 16.37 -0.54
N SER A 171 0.62 17.15 -1.48
CA SER A 171 -0.03 17.48 -2.74
C SER A 171 1.03 17.59 -3.82
N SER A 172 0.71 17.21 -5.05
CA SER A 172 1.58 17.42 -6.22
C SER A 172 1.73 18.89 -6.57
N GLY A 173 0.83 19.75 -6.12
CA GLY A 173 0.50 21.01 -6.79
C GLY A 173 -0.42 20.77 -8.00
N SER A 174 -1.01 21.85 -8.50
CA SER A 174 -1.93 21.80 -9.64
C SER A 174 -1.18 21.70 -10.97
N ALA A 175 -1.47 20.67 -11.75
CA ALA A 175 -1.07 20.59 -13.16
C ALA A 175 -1.76 21.68 -14.00
N ALA A 176 -1.32 21.86 -15.25
CA ALA A 176 -2.09 22.67 -16.20
C ALA A 176 -3.45 22.00 -16.51
N ALA A 177 -4.31 22.71 -17.24
CA ALA A 177 -5.57 22.12 -17.69
C ALA A 177 -5.30 20.95 -18.66
N THR A 178 -5.97 19.82 -18.46
CA THR A 178 -5.84 18.67 -19.37
C THR A 178 -6.28 19.03 -20.79
N SER A 179 -5.61 18.44 -21.79
CA SER A 179 -5.90 18.65 -23.21
C SER A 179 -7.18 17.95 -23.63
N GLU A 180 -7.41 16.73 -23.14
CA GLU A 180 -8.61 15.95 -23.44
C GLU A 180 -9.61 15.95 -22.27
N GLY A 181 -10.88 15.70 -22.61
CA GLY A 181 -11.94 15.57 -21.60
C GLY A 181 -11.86 14.25 -20.84
N ALA A 182 -11.53 13.15 -21.52
CA ALA A 182 -11.50 11.82 -20.96
C ALA A 182 -10.05 11.40 -20.65
N GLU A 183 -9.62 11.54 -19.39
CA GLU A 183 -8.25 11.22 -18.98
C GLU A 183 -8.20 10.41 -17.67
N LEU A 184 -7.11 9.66 -17.51
CA LEU A 184 -6.68 9.07 -16.25
C LEU A 184 -5.75 10.06 -15.56
N LEU A 185 -6.18 10.59 -14.42
CA LEU A 185 -5.30 11.24 -13.47
C LEU A 185 -4.68 10.17 -12.57
N LEU A 186 -3.37 10.18 -12.45
CA LEU A 186 -2.62 9.27 -11.60
C LEU A 186 -1.77 10.10 -10.62
N GLY A 187 -1.93 9.83 -9.33
CA GLY A 187 -1.10 10.35 -8.25
C GLY A 187 -0.11 9.30 -7.75
N ALA A 188 1.08 9.73 -7.36
CA ALA A 188 2.05 8.89 -6.66
C ALA A 188 2.78 9.69 -5.58
N MET A 189 2.78 9.18 -4.35
CA MET A 189 3.41 9.80 -3.20
C MET A 189 4.48 8.87 -2.64
N GLY A 190 5.75 9.25 -2.83
CA GLY A 190 6.87 8.60 -2.15
C GLY A 190 7.14 9.27 -0.82
N VAL A 191 7.29 8.47 0.24
CA VAL A 191 7.54 8.95 1.60
C VAL A 191 8.83 8.29 2.12
N ALA A 192 9.70 9.06 2.76
CA ALA A 192 10.71 8.51 3.68
C ALA A 192 9.99 8.17 5.00
N GLY A 193 9.43 6.96 5.09
CA GLY A 193 8.42 6.51 6.05
C GLY A 193 8.20 4.99 5.98
N THR A 194 7.38 4.45 6.87
CA THR A 194 7.06 3.01 6.92
C THR A 194 5.79 2.67 6.14
N VAL A 195 5.65 1.40 5.73
CA VAL A 195 4.41 0.83 5.16
C VAL A 195 3.16 0.90 6.10
N ARG A 196 3.28 1.50 7.29
CA ARG A 196 2.18 1.81 8.22
C ARG A 196 1.85 3.30 8.31
N ASP A 197 2.54 4.18 7.58
CA ASP A 197 2.16 5.60 7.43
C ASP A 197 0.90 5.70 6.54
N THR A 198 -0.29 5.58 7.14
CA THR A 198 -1.58 5.46 6.45
C THR A 198 -1.93 6.66 5.56
N PHE A 199 -1.67 6.54 4.26
CA PHE A 199 -2.18 7.47 3.27
C PHE A 199 -3.72 7.42 3.19
N THR A 200 -4.35 8.58 3.26
CA THR A 200 -5.79 8.77 3.02
C THR A 200 -5.96 9.40 1.65
N VAL A 201 -6.61 8.68 0.74
CA VAL A 201 -6.85 9.09 -0.65
C VAL A 201 -7.50 10.46 -0.81
N GLY A 202 -7.18 11.16 -1.89
CA GLY A 202 -7.80 12.43 -2.25
C GLY A 202 -9.30 12.34 -2.50
N ALA A 203 -10.01 13.44 -2.27
CA ALA A 203 -11.44 13.52 -2.57
C ALA A 203 -11.67 13.36 -4.08
N SER A 204 -12.45 12.36 -4.48
CA SER A 204 -12.68 11.89 -5.87
C SER A 204 -11.59 10.98 -6.46
N TYR A 205 -10.50 10.71 -5.73
CA TYR A 205 -9.50 9.71 -6.10
C TYR A 205 -9.84 8.34 -5.48
N THR A 206 -9.31 7.28 -6.08
CA THR A 206 -9.37 5.89 -5.62
C THR A 206 -7.95 5.40 -5.34
N ALA A 207 -7.72 4.81 -4.17
CA ALA A 207 -6.42 4.29 -3.79
C ALA A 207 -6.04 3.06 -4.63
N LEU A 208 -4.79 3.01 -5.08
CA LEU A 208 -4.17 1.81 -5.66
C LEU A 208 -3.40 1.04 -4.58
N ALA A 209 -2.82 -0.11 -4.93
CA ALA A 209 -2.07 -0.90 -3.97
C ALA A 209 -0.74 -0.19 -3.62
N GLY A 210 -0.63 0.35 -2.41
CA GLY A 210 0.63 0.89 -1.88
C GLY A 210 1.66 -0.20 -1.59
N ALA A 211 2.94 0.19 -1.49
CA ALA A 211 4.04 -0.67 -1.10
C ALA A 211 5.02 0.10 -0.20
N GLY A 212 5.76 -0.59 0.66
CA GLY A 212 6.75 0.07 1.51
C GLY A 212 7.67 -0.89 2.27
N THR A 213 8.63 -0.32 2.99
CA THR A 213 9.57 -1.03 3.86
C THR A 213 9.42 -0.60 5.33
N GLY A 214 10.33 -1.03 6.20
CA GLY A 214 10.30 -0.77 7.64
C GLY A 214 9.52 -1.82 8.43
N ILE A 215 9.69 -1.81 9.75
CA ILE A 215 9.41 -2.98 10.61
C ILE A 215 8.00 -3.54 10.41
N GLY A 216 7.94 -4.78 9.93
CA GLY A 216 6.72 -5.56 9.79
C GLY A 216 6.71 -6.82 10.66
N PHE A 217 5.53 -7.31 11.00
CA PHE A 217 5.33 -8.53 11.78
C PHE A 217 5.23 -9.75 10.85
N ARG A 218 6.01 -10.81 11.12
CA ARG A 218 5.94 -12.10 10.41
C ARG A 218 4.84 -13.00 10.97
N GLY A 219 4.71 -13.05 12.29
CA GLY A 219 3.93 -14.05 12.99
C GLY A 219 4.43 -14.26 14.42
N ALA A 220 3.60 -14.89 15.23
CA ALA A 220 3.91 -15.22 16.61
C ALA A 220 3.53 -16.66 16.96
N THR A 221 3.97 -17.09 18.13
CA THR A 221 3.64 -18.38 18.75
C THR A 221 3.67 -18.22 20.27
N SER A 222 2.86 -19.00 20.98
CA SER A 222 2.80 -18.97 22.44
C SER A 222 2.56 -20.36 23.00
N ASN A 223 2.94 -20.55 24.27
CA ASN A 223 2.75 -21.80 25.00
C ASN A 223 2.64 -21.50 26.50
N SER A 224 2.15 -22.47 27.27
CA SER A 224 2.17 -22.41 28.73
C SER A 224 2.36 -23.79 29.36
N VAL A 225 2.90 -23.82 30.57
CA VAL A 225 3.13 -25.05 31.33
C VAL A 225 3.01 -24.77 32.83
N THR A 226 2.54 -25.76 33.60
CA THR A 226 2.39 -25.69 35.06
C THR A 226 3.42 -26.57 35.77
N SER A 227 3.91 -26.12 36.92
CA SER A 227 4.84 -26.86 37.80
C SER A 227 6.16 -27.27 37.14
N ALA A 228 6.64 -26.51 36.16
CA ALA A 228 7.85 -26.81 35.39
C ALA A 228 9.00 -25.83 35.63
N THR A 229 10.21 -26.25 35.28
CA THR A 229 11.44 -25.46 35.28
C THR A 229 11.90 -25.06 33.87
N SER A 230 11.08 -25.30 32.84
CA SER A 230 11.35 -24.84 31.48
C SER A 230 10.06 -24.68 30.67
N LEU A 231 9.97 -23.64 29.85
CA LEU A 231 8.98 -23.47 28.80
C LEU A 231 9.64 -23.71 27.44
N SER A 232 9.03 -24.56 26.62
CA SER A 232 9.41 -24.76 25.22
C SER A 232 8.51 -23.94 24.31
N LEU A 233 9.09 -23.07 23.48
CA LEU A 233 8.39 -22.25 22.50
C LEU A 233 8.84 -22.61 21.09
N THR A 234 7.91 -22.95 20.21
CA THR A 234 8.21 -23.19 18.79
C THR A 234 8.78 -21.94 18.12
N ARG A 235 9.42 -22.12 16.97
CA ARG A 235 9.74 -21.01 16.06
C ARG A 235 8.45 -20.57 15.35
N PRO A 236 8.13 -19.27 15.24
CA PRO A 236 7.01 -18.83 14.40
C PRO A 236 7.22 -19.30 12.96
N SER A 237 6.18 -19.86 12.33
CA SER A 237 6.32 -20.58 11.06
C SER A 237 6.76 -19.69 9.90
N ALA A 238 6.36 -18.42 9.91
CA ALA A 238 6.69 -17.42 8.89
C ALA A 238 8.07 -16.75 9.05
N THR A 239 8.84 -17.06 10.11
CA THR A 239 10.15 -16.46 10.34
C THR A 239 11.15 -16.87 9.26
N ALA A 240 11.78 -15.90 8.61
CA ALA A 240 12.90 -16.05 7.67
C ALA A 240 14.25 -16.00 8.41
N ALA A 241 15.36 -16.06 7.66
CA ALA A 241 16.66 -15.69 8.21
C ALA A 241 16.77 -14.16 8.30
N ASN A 242 17.58 -13.66 9.24
CA ASN A 242 17.79 -12.23 9.54
C ASN A 242 16.59 -11.49 10.15
N ASP A 243 15.42 -12.12 10.28
CA ASP A 243 14.32 -11.59 11.09
C ASP A 243 14.74 -11.50 12.57
N ILE A 244 14.22 -10.51 13.29
CA ILE A 244 14.37 -10.42 14.75
C ILE A 244 13.18 -11.11 15.42
N MET A 245 13.49 -12.06 16.30
CA MET A 245 12.52 -12.63 17.22
C MET A 245 12.63 -11.93 18.57
N LEU A 246 11.49 -11.46 19.10
CA LEU A 246 11.34 -11.07 20.49
C LEU A 246 10.61 -12.18 21.25
N ALA A 247 11.15 -12.61 22.38
CA ALA A 247 10.50 -13.52 23.30
C ALA A 247 10.06 -12.78 24.58
N SER A 248 8.91 -13.15 25.13
CA SER A 248 8.47 -12.74 26.46
C SER A 248 7.96 -13.95 27.23
N VAL A 249 8.46 -14.11 28.44
CA VAL A 249 8.13 -15.23 29.33
C VAL A 249 7.80 -14.69 30.71
N THR A 250 6.58 -14.96 31.18
CA THR A 250 6.10 -14.67 32.53
C THR A 250 6.04 -15.96 33.34
N THR A 251 6.70 -15.95 34.50
CA THR A 251 6.77 -17.06 35.45
C THR A 251 6.14 -16.68 36.77
N ARG A 252 5.41 -17.61 37.38
CA ARG A 252 4.88 -17.50 38.74
C ARG A 252 5.31 -18.72 39.56
N ALA A 253 6.18 -18.51 40.54
CA ALA A 253 6.56 -19.53 41.50
C ALA A 253 5.54 -19.63 42.65
N GLY A 254 5.54 -20.74 43.38
CA GLY A 254 4.76 -20.88 44.62
C GLY A 254 5.28 -20.04 45.78
N SER A 255 6.59 -19.75 45.79
CA SER A 255 7.25 -18.91 46.79
C SER A 255 8.59 -18.40 46.27
N GLY A 256 8.96 -17.16 46.61
CA GLY A 256 10.20 -16.54 46.16
C GLY A 256 10.19 -16.13 44.68
N MET A 257 11.17 -15.31 44.31
CA MET A 257 11.26 -14.73 42.96
C MET A 257 11.93 -15.72 41.98
N PRO A 258 11.21 -16.23 40.96
CA PRO A 258 11.82 -17.02 39.91
C PRO A 258 12.70 -16.14 39.00
N THR A 259 13.78 -16.72 38.48
CA THR A 259 14.61 -16.13 37.42
C THR A 259 14.49 -16.94 36.14
N ILE A 260 14.65 -16.28 35.00
CA ILE A 260 14.43 -16.85 33.66
C ILE A 260 15.72 -16.71 32.85
N THR A 261 16.14 -17.76 32.14
CA THR A 261 17.31 -17.75 31.24
C THR A 261 17.01 -18.41 29.90
N ALA A 262 17.63 -17.90 28.83
CA ALA A 262 17.39 -18.34 27.46
C ALA A 262 18.74 -18.48 26.70
N PRO A 263 19.35 -19.68 26.68
CA PRO A 263 20.61 -19.90 25.97
C PRO A 263 20.47 -19.59 24.46
N GLY A 264 21.44 -18.84 23.91
CA GLY A 264 21.40 -18.42 22.50
C GLY A 264 20.46 -17.25 22.19
N TRP A 265 19.94 -16.57 23.22
CA TRP A 265 19.18 -15.31 23.14
C TRP A 265 19.88 -14.22 23.96
N THR A 266 19.67 -12.95 23.58
CA THR A 266 20.15 -11.78 24.32
C THR A 266 19.04 -11.27 25.24
N SER A 267 19.33 -11.08 26.53
CA SER A 267 18.36 -10.48 27.48
C SER A 267 18.14 -9.00 27.18
N ILE A 268 16.88 -8.56 27.21
CA ILE A 268 16.50 -7.14 27.20
C ILE A 268 16.30 -6.68 28.65
N LEU A 269 15.25 -7.20 29.30
CA LEU A 269 14.86 -6.78 30.63
C LEU A 269 14.20 -7.93 31.40
N SER A 270 14.48 -8.00 32.71
CA SER A 270 13.73 -8.82 33.65
C SER A 270 13.08 -7.91 34.68
N THR A 271 11.76 -8.01 34.84
CA THR A 271 10.97 -7.25 35.81
C THR A 271 10.23 -8.23 36.70
N ASN A 272 10.18 -7.98 38.00
CA ASN A 272 9.59 -8.85 39.00
C ASN A 272 8.72 -8.05 39.97
N ASN A 273 7.72 -8.68 40.59
CA ASN A 273 6.83 -8.00 41.53
C ASN A 273 7.36 -7.96 42.98
N GLY A 274 8.63 -8.28 43.22
CA GLY A 274 9.23 -8.41 44.55
C GLY A 274 8.74 -9.63 45.37
N SER A 275 7.94 -10.52 44.76
CA SER A 275 7.33 -11.67 45.46
C SER A 275 7.51 -12.99 44.71
N THR A 276 6.71 -13.23 43.67
CA THR A 276 6.52 -14.56 43.04
C THR A 276 6.38 -14.50 41.53
N LEU A 277 6.15 -13.32 40.95
CA LEU A 277 5.93 -13.12 39.52
C LEU A 277 7.14 -12.41 38.89
N THR A 278 7.67 -12.97 37.81
CA THR A 278 8.75 -12.39 37.00
C THR A 278 8.39 -12.49 35.52
N THR A 279 8.50 -11.38 34.79
CA THR A 279 8.44 -11.34 33.31
C THR A 279 9.81 -10.94 32.77
N ALA A 280 10.35 -11.75 31.85
CA ALA A 280 11.62 -11.47 31.19
C ALA A 280 11.45 -11.46 29.67
N THR A 281 12.08 -10.47 29.02
CA THR A 281 12.10 -10.29 27.56
C THR A 281 13.49 -10.48 26.99
N PHE A 282 13.54 -11.09 25.80
CA PHE A 282 14.78 -11.46 25.10
C PHE A 282 14.66 -11.18 23.60
N TRP A 283 15.79 -11.00 22.91
CA TRP A 283 15.84 -10.94 21.45
C TRP A 283 16.85 -11.93 20.86
N LYS A 284 16.63 -12.29 19.59
CA LYS A 284 17.51 -13.17 18.80
C LYS A 284 17.38 -12.86 17.31
N VAL A 285 18.51 -12.84 16.58
CA VAL A 285 18.49 -12.92 15.11
C VAL A 285 18.16 -14.35 14.72
N ALA A 286 17.14 -14.52 13.87
CA ALA A 286 16.74 -15.81 13.35
C ALA A 286 17.71 -16.30 12.27
N GLY A 287 18.15 -17.55 12.39
CA GLY A 287 18.78 -18.28 11.30
C GLY A 287 17.77 -18.78 10.27
N THR A 288 18.28 -19.42 9.21
CA THR A 288 17.43 -20.19 8.28
C THR A 288 16.70 -21.29 9.04
N ALA A 289 15.52 -21.70 8.56
CA ALA A 289 14.71 -22.73 9.24
C ALA A 289 15.41 -24.09 9.40
N ALA A 290 16.51 -24.34 8.67
CA ALA A 290 17.35 -25.54 8.83
C ALA A 290 18.50 -25.36 9.85
N ALA A 291 19.05 -24.15 10.00
CA ALA A 291 20.15 -23.85 10.93
C ALA A 291 19.64 -23.41 12.33
N ASP A 292 18.43 -22.86 12.38
CA ASP A 292 17.80 -22.34 13.60
C ASP A 292 16.30 -22.74 13.59
N PRO A 293 15.97 -24.05 13.72
CA PRO A 293 14.60 -24.56 13.59
C PRO A 293 13.72 -24.30 14.83
N GLY A 294 14.33 -24.08 16.00
CA GLY A 294 13.65 -24.25 17.28
C GLY A 294 13.28 -25.72 17.58
N PRO A 295 12.42 -25.99 18.57
CA PRO A 295 11.88 -25.03 19.54
C PRO A 295 12.96 -24.49 20.48
N TYR A 296 12.67 -23.37 21.13
CA TYR A 296 13.54 -22.65 22.03
C TYR A 296 13.15 -22.92 23.49
N ALA A 297 14.14 -23.23 24.33
CA ALA A 297 13.95 -23.52 25.74
C ALA A 297 14.25 -22.29 26.61
N PHE A 298 13.27 -21.89 27.42
CA PHE A 298 13.38 -20.82 28.40
C PHE A 298 13.35 -21.47 29.80
N THR A 299 14.48 -21.47 30.48
CA THR A 299 14.68 -22.17 31.76
C THR A 299 14.31 -21.27 32.94
N VAL A 300 13.73 -21.87 33.98
CA VAL A 300 13.23 -21.18 35.18
C VAL A 300 13.88 -21.79 36.42
N SER A 301 14.35 -20.95 37.34
CA SER A 301 15.14 -21.40 38.51
C SER A 301 14.37 -22.22 39.55
N SER A 302 13.04 -22.24 39.51
CA SER A 302 12.17 -23.02 40.40
C SER A 302 10.91 -23.48 39.69
N SER A 303 10.30 -24.57 40.18
CA SER A 303 9.05 -25.11 39.63
C SER A 303 7.94 -24.05 39.70
N SER A 304 7.45 -23.65 38.52
CA SER A 304 6.60 -22.48 38.33
C SER A 304 5.46 -22.77 37.35
N SER A 305 4.41 -21.97 37.42
CA SER A 305 3.50 -21.75 36.28
C SER A 305 4.16 -20.78 35.31
N VAL A 306 4.24 -21.14 34.03
CA VAL A 306 4.99 -20.38 33.02
C VAL A 306 4.11 -20.14 31.79
N ALA A 307 3.96 -18.88 31.39
CA ALA A 307 3.23 -18.42 30.21
C ALA A 307 4.18 -17.60 29.35
N GLY A 308 4.17 -17.76 28.03
CA GLY A 308 5.05 -16.95 27.17
C GLY A 308 4.87 -17.20 25.69
N GLY A 309 5.61 -16.44 24.90
CA GLY A 309 5.57 -16.52 23.44
C GLY A 309 6.71 -15.79 22.76
N ILE A 310 6.80 -15.98 21.44
CA ILE A 310 7.76 -15.34 20.55
C ILE A 310 6.98 -14.63 19.45
N SER A 311 7.28 -13.35 19.24
CA SER A 311 6.83 -12.53 18.11
C SER A 311 8.02 -12.28 17.18
N SER A 312 7.84 -12.51 15.88
CA SER A 312 8.90 -12.35 14.88
C SER A 312 8.62 -11.15 13.97
N TYR A 313 9.66 -10.37 13.69
CA TYR A 313 9.63 -9.11 12.96
C TYR A 313 10.71 -9.09 11.87
N PHE A 314 10.42 -8.41 10.76
CA PHE A 314 11.36 -8.16 9.67
C PHE A 314 11.68 -6.67 9.57
N ASP A 315 12.70 -6.31 8.77
CA ASP A 315 13.20 -4.93 8.59
C ASP A 315 13.62 -4.25 9.92
N VAL A 316 14.23 -5.03 10.82
CA VAL A 316 14.81 -4.63 12.11
C VAL A 316 16.34 -4.71 12.02
N ASP A 317 17.07 -3.79 12.67
CA ASP A 317 18.53 -3.79 12.72
C ASP A 317 19.08 -5.07 13.40
N THR A 318 19.73 -5.96 12.64
CA THR A 318 20.24 -7.25 13.14
C THR A 318 21.48 -7.14 14.03
N THR A 319 22.07 -5.95 14.15
CA THR A 319 23.27 -5.67 14.97
C THR A 319 22.94 -4.95 16.26
N THR A 320 21.99 -4.00 16.21
CA THR A 320 21.52 -3.22 17.38
C THR A 320 19.98 -3.11 17.38
N PRO A 321 19.24 -4.22 17.52
CA PRO A 321 17.78 -4.26 17.29
C PRO A 321 16.94 -3.50 18.31
N ILE A 322 17.51 -3.10 19.46
CA ILE A 322 16.78 -2.43 20.54
C ILE A 322 17.22 -0.97 20.60
N ASP A 323 16.29 -0.05 20.34
CA ASP A 323 16.50 1.40 20.39
C ASP A 323 16.33 1.93 21.83
N ALA A 324 15.27 1.50 22.52
CA ALA A 324 15.00 1.84 23.91
C ALA A 324 14.17 0.74 24.59
N PHE A 325 14.26 0.61 25.92
CA PHE A 325 13.42 -0.30 26.71
C PHE A 325 13.28 0.16 28.16
N ALA A 326 12.16 -0.17 28.80
CA ALA A 326 11.94 0.00 30.24
C ALA A 326 10.81 -0.92 30.73
N GLY A 327 10.68 -1.08 32.04
CA GLY A 327 9.62 -1.90 32.64
C GLY A 327 9.24 -1.46 34.04
N GLN A 328 7.99 -1.76 34.41
CA GLN A 328 7.40 -1.46 35.72
C GLN A 328 6.79 -2.72 36.33
N ALA A 329 6.99 -2.84 37.64
CA ALA A 329 6.41 -3.87 38.48
C ALA A 329 5.20 -3.31 39.25
N ASN A 330 4.19 -4.15 39.48
CA ASN A 330 2.93 -3.76 40.10
C ASN A 330 2.21 -2.63 39.33
N SER A 331 2.41 -2.59 38.01
CA SER A 331 1.76 -1.66 37.07
C SER A 331 1.04 -2.45 35.98
N SER A 332 -0.14 -1.99 35.61
CA SER A 332 -0.89 -2.45 34.44
C SER A 332 -0.59 -1.64 33.17
N SER A 333 0.26 -0.62 33.29
CA SER A 333 0.66 0.29 32.21
C SER A 333 2.18 0.38 32.04
N THR A 334 2.66 0.26 30.80
CA THR A 334 4.10 0.36 30.50
C THR A 334 4.66 1.74 30.85
N PRO A 335 5.95 1.85 31.23
CA PRO A 335 6.62 3.15 31.27
C PRO A 335 6.78 3.71 29.86
N SER A 336 6.61 5.04 29.71
CA SER A 336 7.02 5.71 28.47
C SER A 336 8.54 5.63 28.32
N ILE A 337 8.98 5.20 27.15
CA ILE A 337 10.38 5.26 26.72
C ILE A 337 10.57 6.42 25.74
N THR A 338 11.83 6.81 25.50
CA THR A 338 12.18 7.82 24.49
C THR A 338 12.94 7.11 23.38
N THR A 339 12.37 7.07 22.18
CA THR A 339 13.02 6.48 21.00
C THR A 339 14.02 7.44 20.37
N THR A 340 15.16 6.93 19.92
CA THR A 340 16.25 7.75 19.35
C THR A 340 16.14 7.89 17.84
N VAL A 341 15.46 6.96 17.18
CA VAL A 341 15.18 6.99 15.74
C VAL A 341 13.67 6.96 15.45
N ALA A 342 13.30 7.52 14.29
CA ALA A 342 11.97 7.41 13.73
C ALA A 342 11.64 5.96 13.36
N ASN A 343 10.37 5.68 13.07
CA ASN A 343 9.94 4.42 12.45
C ASN A 343 10.28 3.15 13.28
N THR A 344 10.30 3.27 14.60
CA THR A 344 10.50 2.14 15.53
C THR A 344 9.20 1.34 15.72
N MET A 345 9.30 0.05 16.00
CA MET A 345 8.14 -0.74 16.44
C MET A 345 8.12 -0.77 17.96
N LEU A 346 7.14 -0.10 18.56
CA LEU A 346 6.90 -0.14 20.00
C LEU A 346 6.14 -1.41 20.34
N VAL A 347 6.80 -2.32 21.03
CA VAL A 347 6.24 -3.60 21.49
C VAL A 347 6.02 -3.51 23.01
N ALA A 348 4.77 -3.68 23.43
CA ALA A 348 4.41 -3.81 24.84
C ALA A 348 4.38 -5.29 25.24
N PHE A 349 4.81 -5.57 26.47
CA PHE A 349 4.80 -6.91 27.06
C PHE A 349 4.16 -6.85 28.44
N PHE A 350 3.19 -7.72 28.68
CA PHE A 350 2.46 -7.75 29.94
C PHE A 350 2.53 -9.14 30.58
N GLY A 351 2.64 -9.15 31.91
CA GLY A 351 2.63 -10.35 32.73
C GLY A 351 1.66 -10.21 33.90
N ARG A 352 0.97 -11.30 34.27
CA ARG A 352 -0.06 -11.28 35.31
C ARG A 352 -0.02 -12.52 36.21
N ALA A 353 -0.20 -12.31 37.51
CA ALA A 353 -0.47 -13.36 38.48
C ALA A 353 -1.99 -13.64 38.57
N GLY A 354 -2.52 -14.45 37.65
CA GLY A 354 -3.95 -14.79 37.61
C GLY A 354 -4.31 -15.78 36.51
N ASN A 355 -5.56 -16.26 36.51
CA ASN A 355 -6.05 -17.31 35.58
C ASN A 355 -7.03 -16.80 34.52
N SER A 356 -6.80 -15.58 34.02
CA SER A 356 -7.58 -14.99 32.92
C SER A 356 -6.64 -14.19 32.02
N ALA A 357 -7.06 -14.01 30.76
CA ALA A 357 -6.33 -13.25 29.76
C ALA A 357 -5.92 -11.85 30.24
N ILE A 358 -4.81 -11.36 29.69
CA ILE A 358 -4.54 -9.92 29.61
C ILE A 358 -5.07 -9.49 28.24
N GLY A 359 -5.67 -8.30 28.14
CA GLY A 359 -6.04 -7.72 26.85
C GLY A 359 -5.06 -6.65 26.43
N ALA A 360 -4.69 -6.64 25.15
CA ALA A 360 -3.80 -5.63 24.57
C ALA A 360 -4.29 -4.17 24.79
N PRO A 361 -3.40 -3.17 24.72
CA PRO A 361 -3.75 -1.75 24.65
C PRO A 361 -4.61 -1.42 23.43
N ALA A 362 -5.51 -0.44 23.55
CA ALA A 362 -6.60 -0.21 22.59
C ALA A 362 -6.17 0.29 21.19
N ASP A 363 -4.95 0.81 21.04
CA ASP A 363 -4.36 1.25 19.77
C ASP A 363 -3.17 0.36 19.31
N MET A 364 -2.96 -0.78 19.98
CA MET A 364 -1.95 -1.77 19.63
C MET A 364 -2.55 -3.03 19.00
N SER A 365 -1.77 -3.69 18.15
CA SER A 365 -2.09 -4.98 17.53
C SER A 365 -1.63 -6.13 18.43
N GLU A 366 -2.54 -6.85 19.09
CA GLU A 366 -2.21 -8.08 19.84
C GLU A 366 -1.51 -9.11 18.93
N ARG A 367 -0.43 -9.74 19.43
CA ARG A 367 0.32 -10.79 18.71
C ARG A 367 0.20 -12.15 19.37
N PHE A 368 0.17 -12.19 20.70
CA PHE A 368 -0.31 -13.33 21.46
C PHE A 368 -0.77 -12.90 22.86
N ASN A 369 -1.75 -13.62 23.41
CA ASN A 369 -2.03 -13.71 24.84
C ASN A 369 -2.14 -15.20 25.21
N VAL A 370 -1.53 -15.61 26.31
CA VAL A 370 -1.56 -17.01 26.78
C VAL A 370 -1.63 -17.07 28.32
N VAL A 371 -2.40 -18.04 28.83
CA VAL A 371 -2.69 -18.23 30.25
C VAL A 371 -2.43 -19.69 30.63
N THR A 372 -1.68 -19.96 31.69
CA THR A 372 -1.52 -21.32 32.23
C THR A 372 -2.84 -21.84 32.79
N SER A 373 -3.09 -23.13 32.69
CA SER A 373 -4.15 -23.79 33.47
C SER A 373 -3.97 -23.58 34.99
N GLY A 374 -5.08 -23.54 35.73
CA GLY A 374 -5.09 -23.42 37.19
C GLY A 374 -6.01 -22.34 37.75
N GLY A 375 -5.91 -22.12 39.07
CA GLY A 375 -6.68 -21.11 39.79
C GLY A 375 -5.98 -19.76 39.86
N ASN A 376 -6.71 -18.71 40.28
CA ASN A 376 -6.18 -17.34 40.36
C ASN A 376 -4.94 -17.21 41.30
N SER A 377 -4.78 -18.13 42.26
CA SER A 377 -3.62 -18.18 43.17
C SER A 377 -2.39 -18.91 42.60
N SER A 378 -2.52 -19.63 41.48
CA SER A 378 -1.44 -20.47 40.93
C SER A 378 -1.07 -20.16 39.48
N ALA A 379 -1.99 -19.61 38.68
CA ALA A 379 -1.79 -19.37 37.26
C ALA A 379 -0.96 -18.11 36.96
N ALA A 380 -0.32 -18.11 35.79
CA ALA A 380 0.34 -16.96 35.17
C ALA A 380 -0.27 -16.69 33.79
N ALA A 381 -0.28 -15.43 33.37
CA ALA A 381 -0.59 -15.04 31.99
C ALA A 381 0.52 -14.14 31.43
N SER A 382 0.71 -14.18 30.11
CA SER A 382 1.66 -13.35 29.36
C SER A 382 1.04 -12.91 28.04
N GLU A 383 1.20 -11.64 27.69
CA GLU A 383 0.63 -11.02 26.49
C GLU A 383 1.64 -10.06 25.84
N THR A 384 1.51 -9.86 24.52
CA THR A 384 2.23 -8.82 23.80
C THR A 384 1.47 -8.26 22.59
N ALA A 385 1.61 -6.96 22.40
CA ALA A 385 1.02 -6.19 21.32
C ALA A 385 2.00 -5.13 20.81
N ASP A 386 1.80 -4.61 19.59
CA ASP A 386 2.63 -3.54 19.03
C ASP A 386 1.88 -2.40 18.33
N ARG A 387 2.53 -1.25 18.23
CA ARG A 387 2.25 -0.20 17.25
C ARG A 387 3.55 0.41 16.71
N VAL A 388 3.47 1.11 15.58
CA VAL A 388 4.62 1.88 15.06
C VAL A 388 4.72 3.21 15.81
N GLN A 389 5.92 3.52 16.31
CA GLN A 389 6.32 4.81 16.83
C GLN A 389 7.04 5.56 15.71
N ALA A 390 6.26 6.22 14.85
CA ALA A 390 6.78 6.81 13.60
C ALA A 390 7.73 7.99 13.84
N VAL A 391 7.53 8.76 14.91
CA VAL A 391 8.38 9.91 15.28
C VAL A 391 9.28 9.57 16.47
N ALA A 392 10.57 9.88 16.37
CA ALA A 392 11.54 9.75 17.47
C ALA A 392 11.12 10.63 18.66
N GLY A 393 11.03 10.06 19.86
CA GLY A 393 10.63 10.81 21.06
C GLY A 393 9.92 9.94 22.10
N ALA A 394 9.20 10.59 23.01
CA ALA A 394 8.45 9.90 24.05
C ALA A 394 7.28 9.08 23.45
N THR A 395 7.18 7.81 23.83
CA THR A 395 6.18 6.88 23.29
C THR A 395 4.75 7.08 23.80
N GLY A 396 4.59 7.62 25.00
CA GLY A 396 3.38 7.39 25.80
C GLY A 396 3.49 6.11 26.63
N ALA A 397 2.49 5.88 27.48
CA ALA A 397 2.44 4.78 28.45
C ALA A 397 1.22 3.89 28.20
N GLU A 398 1.45 2.59 28.00
CA GLU A 398 0.47 1.70 27.39
C GLU A 398 -0.22 0.83 28.43
N ALA A 399 -1.52 1.04 28.60
CA ALA A 399 -2.35 0.30 29.56
C ALA A 399 -2.91 -0.98 28.94
N SER A 400 -2.67 -2.11 29.59
CA SER A 400 -3.43 -3.34 29.32
C SER A 400 -4.94 -3.10 29.50
N THR A 401 -5.76 -3.64 28.60
CA THR A 401 -7.22 -3.48 28.64
C THR A 401 -7.79 -4.04 29.95
N GLY A 402 -8.65 -3.24 30.60
CA GLY A 402 -9.17 -3.53 31.94
C GLY A 402 -8.14 -3.43 33.07
N ASN A 403 -6.95 -2.89 32.80
CA ASN A 403 -5.85 -2.69 33.76
C ASN A 403 -5.45 -3.98 34.50
N THR A 404 -5.49 -5.12 33.80
CA THR A 404 -5.38 -6.46 34.40
C THR A 404 -3.95 -6.95 34.62
N ALA A 405 -2.96 -6.38 33.92
CA ALA A 405 -1.56 -6.78 34.06
C ALA A 405 -0.96 -6.37 35.42
N THR A 406 0.04 -7.13 35.88
CA THR A 406 0.78 -6.90 37.14
C THR A 406 2.23 -6.50 36.90
N ILE A 407 2.77 -6.83 35.73
CA ILE A 407 4.08 -6.40 35.22
C ILE A 407 3.87 -5.92 33.79
N SER A 408 4.55 -4.85 33.42
CA SER A 408 4.42 -4.20 32.12
C SER A 408 5.78 -3.69 31.64
N GLN A 409 6.22 -4.07 30.44
CA GLN A 409 7.46 -3.62 29.80
C GLN A 409 7.17 -3.01 28.43
N ALA A 410 7.96 -2.01 28.04
CA ALA A 410 7.98 -1.46 26.69
C ALA A 410 9.37 -1.66 26.07
N VAL A 411 9.41 -2.05 24.80
CA VAL A 411 10.63 -2.23 24.00
C VAL A 411 10.39 -1.57 22.64
N ALA A 412 11.28 -0.66 22.23
CA ALA A 412 11.30 -0.13 20.87
C ALA A 412 12.30 -0.93 20.03
N LEU A 413 11.81 -1.62 19.00
CA LEU A 413 12.65 -2.21 17.96
C LEU A 413 13.14 -1.12 17.01
N LYS A 414 14.45 -1.13 16.74
CA LYS A 414 15.14 -0.23 15.83
C LYS A 414 14.99 -0.72 14.38
N PRO A 415 14.48 0.09 13.43
CA PRO A 415 14.40 -0.32 12.03
C PRO A 415 15.79 -0.61 11.47
N ALA A 416 15.86 -1.50 10.48
CA ALA A 416 17.07 -1.68 9.72
C ALA A 416 17.48 -0.36 9.03
N THR A 417 18.78 -0.23 8.75
CA THR A 417 19.37 0.96 8.14
C THR A 417 19.90 0.57 6.77
N PRO A 418 19.71 1.38 5.70
CA PRO A 418 19.13 2.74 5.67
C PRO A 418 17.60 2.85 5.82
N ALA A 419 17.12 4.07 6.08
CA ALA A 419 15.76 4.38 6.51
C ALA A 419 14.66 4.07 5.47
N ALA A 420 13.52 3.58 5.96
CA ALA A 420 12.40 3.06 5.16
C ALA A 420 11.77 4.04 4.16
N VAL A 421 11.12 3.48 3.11
CA VAL A 421 10.29 4.23 2.15
C VAL A 421 8.91 3.59 1.92
N THR A 422 7.91 4.41 1.58
CA THR A 422 6.64 3.96 0.95
C THR A 422 6.47 4.56 -0.44
N ILE A 423 5.68 3.88 -1.26
CA ILE A 423 4.99 4.43 -2.44
C ILE A 423 3.49 4.23 -2.26
N ASP A 424 2.75 5.34 -2.27
CA ASP A 424 1.30 5.38 -2.11
C ASP A 424 0.68 5.96 -3.40
N PRO A 425 0.15 5.11 -4.30
CA PRO A 425 -0.45 5.54 -5.55
C PRO A 425 -1.98 5.71 -5.46
N GLU A 426 -2.53 6.67 -6.20
CA GLU A 426 -3.97 6.93 -6.32
C GLU A 426 -4.35 7.24 -7.78
N TYR A 427 -5.62 7.09 -8.15
CA TYR A 427 -6.10 7.49 -9.47
C TYR A 427 -7.50 8.10 -9.46
N GLN A 428 -7.80 8.95 -10.44
CA GLN A 428 -9.14 9.45 -10.75
C GLN A 428 -9.33 9.39 -12.27
N ILE A 429 -10.53 9.03 -12.72
CA ILE A 429 -10.91 9.15 -14.14
C ILE A 429 -11.77 10.42 -14.27
N VAL A 430 -11.44 11.27 -15.23
CA VAL A 430 -12.17 12.50 -15.53
C VAL A 430 -12.85 12.44 -16.89
N SER A 431 -13.86 13.28 -17.08
CA SER A 431 -14.68 13.36 -18.31
C SER A 431 -14.87 14.80 -18.83
N VAL A 432 -14.15 15.76 -18.25
CA VAL A 432 -14.07 17.17 -18.66
C VAL A 432 -12.63 17.67 -18.50
N THR A 433 -12.23 18.61 -19.36
CA THR A 433 -10.92 19.26 -19.24
C THR A 433 -10.83 20.08 -17.95
N GLY A 434 -9.70 20.01 -17.25
CA GLY A 434 -9.59 20.64 -15.94
C GLY A 434 -8.20 20.66 -15.35
N VAL A 435 -8.03 21.47 -14.31
CA VAL A 435 -6.80 21.59 -13.51
C VAL A 435 -6.93 20.69 -12.28
N TYR A 436 -5.96 19.78 -12.09
CA TYR A 436 -6.03 18.73 -11.07
C TYR A 436 -4.73 18.59 -10.28
N SER A 437 -4.80 17.94 -9.11
CA SER A 437 -3.66 17.66 -8.24
C SER A 437 -3.87 16.35 -7.48
N ALA A 438 -2.87 15.48 -7.45
CA ALA A 438 -2.82 14.39 -6.47
C ALA A 438 -2.63 15.00 -5.07
N SER A 439 -3.36 14.51 -4.07
CA SER A 439 -3.30 15.02 -2.71
C SER A 439 -4.14 14.21 -1.75
N GLY A 440 -3.66 13.99 -0.53
CA GLY A 440 -4.46 13.35 0.52
C GLY A 440 -3.82 13.46 1.91
N PRO A 441 -4.63 13.41 3.00
CA PRO A 441 -4.07 13.46 4.35
C PRO A 441 -3.31 12.16 4.72
N SER A 442 -2.37 12.29 5.66
CA SER A 442 -1.43 11.23 6.07
C SER A 442 -0.93 11.52 7.49
N PRO A 443 -0.43 10.50 8.23
CA PRO A 443 0.06 10.67 9.60
C PRO A 443 1.27 11.62 9.74
N PRO A 444 1.60 12.09 10.96
CA PRO A 444 2.57 13.17 11.24
C PRO A 444 4.06 12.84 11.03
N SER A 445 4.38 11.96 10.07
CA SER A 445 5.70 11.39 9.84
C SER A 445 6.08 11.37 8.36
N GLY A 446 7.34 11.73 8.06
CA GLY A 446 7.98 11.57 6.76
C GLY A 446 8.19 12.84 5.94
N ARG A 447 9.33 12.89 5.23
CA ARG A 447 9.57 13.80 4.11
C ARG A 447 9.09 13.14 2.82
N ARG A 448 8.41 13.90 1.97
CA ARG A 448 7.60 13.39 0.86
C ARG A 448 8.03 13.97 -0.48
N ALA A 449 7.89 13.19 -1.54
CA ALA A 449 7.91 13.64 -2.92
C ALA A 449 6.61 13.19 -3.59
N VAL A 450 5.97 14.08 -4.34
CA VAL A 450 4.58 13.91 -4.79
C VAL A 450 4.48 14.25 -6.27
N THR A 451 3.83 13.38 -7.02
CA THR A 451 3.68 13.47 -8.47
C THR A 451 2.22 13.32 -8.87
N ALA A 452 1.77 14.12 -9.82
CA ALA A 452 0.55 13.89 -10.59
C ALA A 452 0.88 13.85 -12.09
N THR A 453 0.26 12.94 -12.82
CA THR A 453 0.35 12.81 -14.28
C THR A 453 -1.05 12.54 -14.86
N SER A 454 -1.40 13.16 -15.99
CA SER A 454 -2.63 12.88 -16.73
C SER A 454 -2.35 12.13 -18.03
N ILE A 455 -3.23 11.19 -18.38
CA ILE A 455 -3.08 10.30 -19.54
C ILE A 455 -4.41 10.24 -20.31
N PRO A 456 -4.47 10.75 -21.55
CA PRO A 456 -5.66 10.68 -22.40
C PRO A 456 -6.18 9.27 -22.63
N ALA A 457 -7.50 9.16 -22.80
CA ALA A 457 -8.17 7.98 -23.34
C ALA A 457 -7.86 7.80 -24.85
N SER A 458 -8.08 6.60 -25.37
CA SER A 458 -7.96 6.30 -26.80
C SER A 458 -9.19 6.76 -27.59
N SER A 459 -8.99 7.56 -28.64
CA SER A 459 -10.05 8.00 -29.55
C SER A 459 -10.08 7.18 -30.86
N ALA A 460 -11.27 6.76 -31.28
CA ALA A 460 -11.46 6.05 -32.54
C ALA A 460 -11.74 7.01 -33.71
N THR A 461 -10.69 7.43 -34.40
CA THR A 461 -10.78 8.29 -35.61
C THR A 461 -11.41 7.53 -36.79
N TRP A 462 -12.73 7.65 -36.95
CA TRP A 462 -13.46 7.06 -38.07
C TRP A 462 -13.17 7.83 -39.37
N ALA A 463 -12.15 7.40 -40.11
CA ALA A 463 -11.91 7.87 -41.48
C ALA A 463 -13.07 7.41 -42.39
N PRO A 464 -13.89 8.32 -42.97
CA PRO A 464 -14.99 7.92 -43.84
C PRO A 464 -14.44 7.31 -45.13
N ARG A 465 -14.68 6.00 -45.32
CA ARG A 465 -14.23 5.27 -46.52
C ARG A 465 -14.78 5.93 -47.79
N THR A 466 -13.90 6.49 -48.61
CA THR A 466 -14.23 6.99 -49.94
C THR A 466 -14.72 5.83 -50.81
N ALA A 467 -15.97 5.91 -51.28
CA ALA A 467 -16.57 4.86 -52.07
C ALA A 467 -15.90 4.78 -53.46
N SER A 468 -15.07 3.75 -53.66
CA SER A 468 -14.44 3.47 -54.95
C SER A 468 -15.51 3.25 -56.03
N ARG A 469 -15.48 4.08 -57.07
CA ARG A 469 -16.45 4.03 -58.18
C ARG A 469 -16.08 2.88 -59.12
N VAL A 470 -16.84 1.80 -59.07
CA VAL A 470 -16.74 0.69 -60.03
C VAL A 470 -17.06 1.21 -61.44
N PRO A 471 -16.23 0.92 -62.47
CA PRO A 471 -16.53 1.30 -63.86
C PRO A 471 -17.78 0.59 -64.39
N ALA A 472 -18.63 1.32 -65.12
CA ALA A 472 -19.82 0.75 -65.74
C ALA A 472 -19.45 -0.03 -67.04
N ALA A 473 -20.04 -1.21 -67.21
CA ALA A 473 -19.89 -2.00 -68.44
C ALA A 473 -20.74 -1.44 -69.60
N PRO A 474 -20.27 -1.55 -70.87
CA PRO A 474 -21.02 -1.06 -72.03
C PRO A 474 -22.25 -1.93 -72.35
N PRO A 475 -23.29 -1.38 -73.00
CA PRO A 475 -24.55 -2.07 -73.24
C PRO A 475 -24.43 -3.15 -74.33
N ARG A 476 -25.08 -4.31 -74.11
CA ARG A 476 -25.32 -5.29 -75.18
C ARG A 476 -26.37 -4.77 -76.17
N ALA A 477 -26.06 -4.85 -77.46
CA ALA A 477 -27.07 -4.78 -78.51
C ALA A 477 -28.04 -5.97 -78.42
N ARG A 478 -29.28 -5.78 -78.90
CA ARG A 478 -30.23 -6.88 -79.12
C ARG A 478 -30.22 -7.31 -80.58
N SER A 479 -30.34 -8.61 -80.77
CA SER A 479 -30.85 -9.29 -81.98
C SER A 479 -31.96 -10.22 -81.52
#